data_AF-A0A1B6M8R2-F1
#
_entry.id   AF-A0A1B6M8R2-F1
#
_cell.length_a   1.000
_cell.length_b   1.000
_cell.length_c   1.000
_cell.angle_alpha   90.00
_cell.angle_beta   90.00
_cell.angle_gamma   90.00
#
_symmetry.space_group_name_H-M   'P 1'
#
loop_
_entity.id
_entity.type
_entity.pdbx_description
1 polymer ?
#
loop_
_entity_poly.entity_id
_entity_poly.type
_entity_poly.pdbx_seq_one_letter_code
_entity_poly.pdbx_strand_id
1 'polypeptide(L)'
;QGELKDLQRPVGSKVEDVQAMLDSYQKLLDDLKNWKNGAGDLEGVANLQNIVQQQEDLIRAIEDQLDRLRQLLLLREQFIALIADITTFIARYTEVIRDIETGGHTTQEKIKKYDDVIVKIQECEALLAAATDKGEQIAADGTAADRNTITEQLQCLKQQLTALRRAVERQRQQHEAAAAEHIKLSAELDTVLEWLHSHEAEVKSRPVLSIDVSSVQREQEKHKELAAEVEVYLARVRAAQESVRHEEGLPGELSERLSEANMLLTTLPPQLQERAKYLDDNKRYREEYQVLVEKLHAWVGEAEGKLEAGKDGVDFENIAHDLEDHKLFFSSEPTIRELVSQQIQASANEMWPSLSATEQEELSLKQQRLTQLLKNTLNLA
;
A
#
# COMPACT_ATOMS: atom_id res chain seq x y z
N GLN A 1 15.41 -65.76 45.59
CA GLN A 1 14.43 -65.68 44.47
C GLN A 1 13.50 -64.47 44.54
N GLY A 2 13.16 -63.93 45.72
CA GLY A 2 12.40 -62.67 45.84
C GLY A 2 13.18 -61.45 45.34
N GLU A 3 14.45 -61.32 45.70
CA GLU A 3 15.31 -60.18 45.36
C GLU A 3 15.59 -60.06 43.86
N LEU A 4 15.68 -61.18 43.13
CA LEU A 4 15.87 -61.18 41.67
C LEU A 4 14.65 -60.64 40.90
N LYS A 5 13.44 -60.80 41.45
CA LYS A 5 12.21 -60.25 40.84
C LYS A 5 12.11 -58.74 41.04
N ASP A 6 12.80 -58.20 42.04
CA ASP A 6 12.85 -56.76 42.30
C ASP A 6 13.84 -56.03 41.39
N LEU A 7 14.78 -56.76 40.76
CA LEU A 7 15.71 -56.27 39.73
C LEU A 7 15.05 -55.97 38.38
N GLN A 8 13.79 -56.38 38.17
CA GLN A 8 13.07 -56.25 36.91
C GLN A 8 11.84 -55.33 37.00
N ARG A 9 11.70 -54.58 38.09
CA ARG A 9 10.56 -53.67 38.25
C ARG A 9 10.69 -52.48 37.29
N PRO A 10 9.57 -52.03 36.69
CA PRO A 10 9.59 -50.85 35.84
C PRO A 10 10.03 -49.62 36.64
N VAL A 11 10.77 -48.74 35.97
CA VAL A 11 11.35 -47.56 36.60
C VAL A 11 10.28 -46.48 36.81
N GLY A 12 10.32 -45.80 37.96
CA GLY A 12 9.43 -44.69 38.26
C GLY A 12 9.61 -43.50 37.30
N SER A 13 8.64 -42.60 37.27
CA SER A 13 8.58 -41.52 36.27
C SER A 13 9.53 -40.36 36.53
N LYS A 14 10.08 -40.25 37.75
CA LYS A 14 10.93 -39.12 38.15
C LYS A 14 12.41 -39.48 38.14
N VAL A 15 13.26 -38.47 37.99
CA VAL A 15 14.72 -38.60 38.12
C VAL A 15 15.09 -39.17 39.50
N GLU A 16 14.41 -38.72 40.54
CA GLU A 16 14.59 -39.21 41.91
C GLU A 16 14.23 -40.70 42.06
N ASP A 17 13.27 -41.20 41.27
CA ASP A 17 12.90 -42.62 41.29
C ASP A 17 14.02 -43.49 40.69
N VAL A 18 14.68 -43.01 39.62
CA VAL A 18 15.84 -43.69 39.01
C VAL A 18 17.04 -43.66 39.98
N GLN A 19 17.29 -42.52 40.62
CA GLN A 19 18.36 -42.37 41.59
C GLN A 19 18.15 -43.27 42.83
N ALA A 20 16.93 -43.34 43.35
CA ALA A 20 16.61 -44.21 44.48
C ALA A 20 16.83 -45.70 44.15
N MET A 21 16.52 -46.12 42.92
CA MET A 21 16.82 -47.49 42.48
C MET A 21 18.32 -47.74 42.31
N LEU A 22 19.06 -46.78 41.74
CA LEU A 22 20.52 -46.84 41.68
C LEU A 22 21.14 -47.03 43.07
N ASP A 23 20.72 -46.22 44.04
CA ASP A 23 21.22 -46.30 45.42
C ASP A 23 20.89 -47.67 46.05
N SER A 24 19.68 -48.20 45.77
CA SER A 24 19.25 -49.50 46.28
C SER A 24 20.05 -50.67 45.70
N TYR A 25 20.34 -50.65 44.39
CA TYR A 25 21.10 -51.68 43.70
C TYR A 25 22.60 -51.59 44.02
N GLN A 26 23.12 -50.37 44.22
CA GLN A 26 24.49 -50.15 44.66
C GLN A 26 24.70 -50.73 46.06
N LYS A 27 23.77 -50.50 46.99
CA LYS A 27 23.81 -51.09 48.33
C LYS A 27 23.78 -52.62 48.27
N LEU A 28 22.89 -53.20 47.44
CA LEU A 28 22.78 -54.64 47.28
C LEU A 28 24.07 -55.24 46.67
N LEU A 29 24.69 -54.56 45.72
CA LEU A 29 25.98 -54.93 45.15
C LEU A 29 27.10 -54.90 46.20
N ASP A 30 27.15 -53.87 47.04
CA ASP A 30 28.14 -53.72 48.10
C ASP A 30 27.97 -54.84 49.16
N ASP A 31 26.74 -55.14 49.57
CA ASP A 31 26.42 -56.23 50.49
C ASP A 31 26.83 -57.60 49.91
N LEU A 32 26.57 -57.86 48.62
CA LEU A 32 26.98 -59.09 47.94
C LEU A 32 28.50 -59.21 47.80
N LYS A 33 29.21 -58.11 47.50
CA LYS A 33 30.68 -58.08 47.42
C LYS A 33 31.31 -58.31 48.80
N ASN A 34 30.74 -57.72 49.85
CA ASN A 34 31.18 -57.93 51.23
C ASN A 34 30.98 -59.39 51.68
N TRP A 35 29.84 -60.00 51.33
CA TRP A 35 29.60 -61.42 51.60
C TRP A 35 30.55 -62.35 50.82
N LYS A 36 30.86 -62.03 49.55
CA LYS A 36 31.87 -62.75 48.75
C LYS A 36 33.23 -62.77 49.46
N ASN A 37 33.66 -61.61 49.93
CA ASN A 37 34.95 -61.44 50.60
C ASN A 37 35.00 -62.17 51.96
N GLY A 38 33.89 -62.26 52.68
CA GLY A 38 33.78 -63.03 53.92
C GLY A 38 33.63 -64.55 53.73
N ALA A 39 33.11 -65.00 52.58
CA ALA A 39 32.97 -66.43 52.26
C ALA A 39 34.28 -67.07 51.76
N GLY A 40 35.29 -66.26 51.37
CA GLY A 40 36.63 -66.72 50.99
C GLY A 40 37.40 -67.45 52.10
N ASP A 41 36.96 -67.31 53.37
CA ASP A 41 37.58 -67.95 54.53
C ASP A 41 37.05 -69.38 54.83
N LEU A 42 36.11 -69.90 54.02
CA LEU A 42 35.49 -71.22 54.22
C LEU A 42 35.85 -72.19 53.09
N GLU A 43 37.13 -72.58 53.01
CA GLU A 43 37.57 -73.64 52.08
C GLU A 43 37.11 -75.03 52.56
N GLY A 44 36.35 -75.77 51.72
CA GLY A 44 36.20 -77.23 51.87
C GLY A 44 34.81 -77.85 51.65
N VAL A 45 33.74 -77.10 51.37
CA VAL A 45 32.39 -77.67 51.21
C VAL A 45 32.00 -77.79 49.74
N ALA A 46 31.68 -79.01 49.28
CA ALA A 46 31.39 -79.36 47.88
C ALA A 46 30.20 -78.61 47.23
N ASN A 47 29.36 -77.92 48.02
CA ASN A 47 28.25 -77.09 47.53
C ASN A 47 28.61 -75.61 47.35
N LEU A 48 29.81 -75.16 47.77
CA LEU A 48 30.22 -73.75 47.71
C LEU A 48 30.50 -73.28 46.28
N GLN A 49 31.05 -74.11 45.39
CA GLN A 49 31.33 -73.71 44.01
C GLN A 49 30.08 -73.30 43.23
N ASN A 50 28.97 -74.02 43.40
CA ASN A 50 27.69 -73.68 42.77
C ASN A 50 27.13 -72.36 43.32
N ILE A 51 27.24 -72.15 44.64
CA ILE A 51 26.80 -70.91 45.29
C ILE A 51 27.65 -69.71 44.85
N VAL A 52 28.97 -69.89 44.72
CA VAL A 52 29.89 -68.87 44.22
C VAL A 52 29.56 -68.51 42.76
N GLN A 53 29.31 -69.49 41.89
CA GLN A 53 28.91 -69.20 40.51
C GLN A 53 27.57 -68.44 40.44
N GLN A 54 26.56 -68.88 41.18
CA GLN A 54 25.27 -68.18 41.25
C GLN A 54 25.43 -66.75 41.77
N GLN A 55 26.34 -66.53 42.71
CA GLN A 55 26.63 -65.20 43.23
C GLN A 55 27.35 -64.32 42.21
N GLU A 56 28.30 -64.87 41.43
CA GLU A 56 28.96 -64.13 40.35
C GLU A 56 27.98 -63.74 39.24
N ASP A 57 27.05 -64.63 38.90
CA ASP A 57 25.99 -64.35 37.94
C ASP A 57 25.04 -63.25 38.46
N LEU A 58 24.73 -63.25 39.76
CA LEU A 58 23.94 -62.20 40.43
C LEU A 58 24.67 -60.85 40.44
N ILE A 59 25.95 -60.83 40.81
CA ILE A 59 26.78 -59.61 40.82
C ILE A 59 26.81 -59.02 39.41
N ARG A 60 27.04 -59.84 38.38
CA ARG A 60 27.05 -59.40 36.99
C ARG A 60 25.69 -58.85 36.56
N ALA A 61 24.60 -59.51 36.92
CA ALA A 61 23.25 -59.04 36.61
C ALA A 61 22.93 -57.68 37.27
N ILE A 62 23.42 -57.44 38.49
CA ILE A 62 23.24 -56.16 39.19
C ILE A 62 24.12 -55.07 38.58
N GLU A 63 25.36 -55.38 38.21
CA GLU A 63 26.25 -54.45 37.52
C GLU A 63 25.66 -54.03 36.16
N ASP A 64 25.13 -54.97 35.38
CA ASP A 64 24.44 -54.70 34.12
C ASP A 64 23.18 -53.82 34.33
N GLN A 65 22.40 -54.06 35.41
CA GLN A 65 21.25 -53.20 35.73
C GLN A 65 21.66 -51.80 36.20
N LEU A 66 22.75 -51.67 36.96
CA LEU A 66 23.27 -50.36 37.38
C LEU A 66 23.71 -49.52 36.19
N ASP A 67 24.40 -50.12 35.22
CA ASP A 67 24.82 -49.41 34.00
C ASP A 67 23.61 -49.00 33.14
N ARG A 68 22.59 -49.86 33.03
CA ARG A 68 21.31 -49.50 32.38
C ARG A 68 20.61 -48.35 33.09
N LEU A 69 20.51 -48.37 34.42
CA LEU A 69 19.88 -47.30 35.20
C LEU A 69 20.64 -45.97 35.10
N ARG A 70 21.99 -46.01 35.03
CA ARG A 70 22.81 -44.80 34.79
C ARG A 70 22.56 -44.21 33.40
N GLN A 71 22.46 -45.05 32.38
CA GLN A 71 22.10 -44.60 31.03
C GLN A 71 20.69 -44.00 30.98
N LEU A 72 19.72 -44.64 31.65
CA LEU A 72 18.34 -44.14 31.75
C LEU A 72 18.26 -42.81 32.50
N LEU A 73 19.04 -42.63 33.56
CA LEU A 73 19.14 -41.37 34.29
C LEU A 73 19.61 -40.23 33.37
N LEU A 74 20.73 -40.45 32.67
CA LEU A 74 21.28 -39.48 31.72
C LEU A 74 20.27 -39.15 30.60
N LEU A 75 19.57 -40.17 30.09
CA LEU A 75 18.56 -40.00 29.05
C LEU A 75 17.38 -39.14 29.53
N ARG A 76 16.92 -39.33 30.77
CA ARG A 76 15.85 -38.51 31.39
C ARG A 76 16.29 -37.07 31.60
N GLU A 77 17.51 -36.83 32.08
CA GLU A 77 18.05 -35.48 32.23
C GLU A 77 18.10 -34.74 30.89
N GLN A 78 18.59 -35.41 29.85
CA GLN A 78 18.63 -34.84 28.50
C GLN A 78 17.24 -34.61 27.91
N PHE A 79 16.28 -35.50 28.17
CA PHE A 79 14.89 -35.32 27.76
C PHE A 79 14.27 -34.08 28.42
N ILE A 80 14.42 -33.94 29.74
CA ILE A 80 13.91 -32.78 30.49
C ILE A 80 14.53 -31.48 29.97
N ALA A 81 15.83 -31.46 29.71
CA ALA A 81 16.51 -30.31 29.12
C ALA A 81 15.92 -29.93 27.75
N LEU A 82 15.73 -30.90 26.86
CA LEU A 82 15.12 -30.65 25.53
C LEU A 82 13.69 -30.12 25.65
N ILE A 83 12.87 -30.68 26.54
CA ILE A 83 11.50 -30.20 26.78
C ILE A 83 11.51 -28.74 27.26
N ALA A 84 12.42 -28.39 28.17
CA ALA A 84 12.57 -27.02 28.68
C ALA A 84 13.02 -26.05 27.57
N ASP A 85 13.98 -26.45 26.73
CA ASP A 85 14.46 -25.65 25.60
C ASP A 85 13.36 -25.39 24.57
N ILE A 86 12.60 -26.42 24.19
CA ILE A 86 11.48 -26.30 23.25
C ILE A 86 10.37 -25.40 23.84
N THR A 87 10.04 -25.57 25.12
CA THR A 87 9.02 -24.76 25.80
C THR A 87 9.43 -23.28 25.82
N THR A 88 10.70 -23.01 26.16
CA THR A 88 11.27 -21.66 26.17
C THR A 88 11.29 -21.05 24.77
N PHE A 89 11.64 -21.85 23.76
CA PHE A 89 11.60 -21.44 22.36
C PHE A 89 10.20 -20.99 21.94
N ILE A 90 9.17 -21.79 22.23
CA ILE A 90 7.78 -21.50 21.86
C ILE A 90 7.33 -20.19 22.51
N ALA A 91 7.60 -20.00 23.81
CA ALA A 91 7.27 -18.77 24.51
C ALA A 91 7.95 -17.55 23.86
N ARG A 92 9.26 -17.62 23.64
CA ARG A 92 10.03 -16.53 23.02
C ARG A 92 9.53 -16.19 21.62
N TYR A 93 9.33 -17.18 20.75
CA TYR A 93 8.95 -16.89 19.37
C TYR A 93 7.49 -16.47 19.22
N THR A 94 6.64 -16.78 20.20
CA THR A 94 5.31 -16.18 20.29
C THR A 94 5.41 -14.66 20.51
N GLU A 95 6.34 -14.19 21.34
CA GLU A 95 6.58 -12.76 21.54
C GLU A 95 7.22 -12.10 20.32
N VAL A 96 8.21 -12.76 19.68
CA VAL A 96 8.84 -12.25 18.46
C VAL A 96 7.82 -12.01 17.35
N ILE A 97 6.85 -12.91 17.15
CA ILE A 97 5.78 -12.72 16.15
C ILE A 97 4.95 -11.48 16.46
N ARG A 98 4.59 -11.26 17.73
CA ARG A 98 3.86 -10.06 18.14
C ARG A 98 4.67 -8.80 17.84
N ASP A 99 5.96 -8.82 18.16
CA ASP A 99 6.85 -7.68 17.96
C ASP A 99 7.07 -7.36 16.47
N ILE A 100 7.13 -8.38 15.60
CA ILE A 100 7.15 -8.19 14.14
C ILE A 100 5.93 -7.40 13.67
N GLU A 101 4.76 -7.69 14.21
CA GLU A 101 3.53 -7.00 13.81
C GLU A 101 3.42 -5.59 14.34
N THR A 102 3.82 -5.35 15.60
CA THR A 102 3.71 -4.04 16.25
C THR A 102 4.92 -3.13 16.01
N GLY A 103 6.00 -3.64 15.42
CA GLY A 103 7.29 -2.96 15.32
C GLY A 103 7.43 -1.88 14.24
N GLY A 104 6.34 -1.49 13.57
CA GLY A 104 6.36 -0.45 12.51
C GLY A 104 7.21 -0.82 11.30
N HIS A 105 7.49 -2.11 11.09
CA HIS A 105 8.28 -2.60 9.98
C HIS A 105 7.53 -2.51 8.66
N THR A 106 8.26 -2.27 7.57
CA THR A 106 7.71 -2.37 6.23
C THR A 106 7.29 -3.80 5.92
N THR A 107 6.35 -3.98 4.99
CA THR A 107 5.89 -5.31 4.56
C THR A 107 7.04 -6.23 4.15
N GLN A 108 8.05 -5.69 3.45
CA GLN A 108 9.21 -6.47 3.01
C GLN A 108 10.13 -6.88 4.17
N GLU A 109 10.28 -6.04 5.18
CA GLU A 109 11.02 -6.39 6.40
C GLU A 109 10.28 -7.44 7.22
N LYS A 110 8.94 -7.35 7.31
CA LYS A 110 8.11 -8.35 7.98
C LYS A 110 8.27 -9.73 7.33
N ILE A 111 8.23 -9.81 5.99
CA ILE A 111 8.46 -11.07 5.25
C ILE A 111 9.82 -11.69 5.61
N LYS A 112 10.91 -10.90 5.53
CA LYS A 112 12.26 -11.37 5.87
C LYS A 112 12.35 -11.88 7.30
N LYS A 113 11.77 -11.16 8.26
CA LYS A 113 11.75 -11.60 9.66
C LYS A 113 10.97 -12.90 9.84
N TYR A 114 9.85 -13.08 9.12
CA TYR A 114 9.12 -14.34 9.15
C TYR A 114 9.90 -15.49 8.50
N ASP A 115 10.65 -15.26 7.42
CA ASP A 115 11.57 -16.26 6.85
C ASP A 115 12.59 -16.73 7.90
N ASP A 116 13.21 -15.79 8.63
CA ASP A 116 14.15 -16.11 9.71
C ASP A 116 13.49 -16.93 10.83
N VAL A 117 12.26 -16.57 11.22
CA VAL A 117 11.48 -17.32 12.22
C VAL A 117 11.18 -18.74 11.73
N ILE A 118 10.84 -18.94 10.46
CA ILE A 118 10.58 -20.27 9.88
C ILE A 118 11.81 -21.16 9.98
N VAL A 119 13.00 -20.65 9.64
CA VAL A 119 14.26 -21.39 9.78
C VAL A 119 14.47 -21.81 11.25
N LYS A 120 14.20 -20.90 12.19
CA LYS A 120 14.33 -21.17 13.62
C LYS A 120 13.32 -22.19 14.14
N ILE A 121 12.10 -22.19 13.61
CA ILE A 121 11.11 -23.23 13.89
C ILE A 121 11.59 -24.59 13.39
N GLN A 122 12.20 -24.67 12.20
CA GLN A 122 12.77 -25.93 11.67
C GLN A 122 13.91 -26.47 12.54
N GLU A 123 14.79 -25.60 13.06
CA GLU A 123 15.80 -25.99 14.04
C GLU A 123 15.16 -26.58 15.32
N CYS A 124 14.06 -25.99 15.79
CA CYS A 124 13.32 -26.48 16.96
C CYS A 124 12.55 -27.79 16.68
N GLU A 125 12.04 -27.98 15.47
CA GLU A 125 11.43 -29.25 15.04
C GLU A 125 12.43 -30.41 15.10
N ALA A 126 13.71 -30.16 14.80
CA ALA A 126 14.78 -31.14 14.98
C ALA A 126 15.04 -31.47 16.46
N LEU A 127 14.98 -30.47 17.36
CA LEU A 127 15.05 -30.70 18.81
C LEU A 127 13.86 -31.54 19.32
N LEU A 128 12.66 -31.28 18.80
CA LEU A 128 11.47 -32.07 19.13
C LEU A 128 11.58 -33.51 18.64
N ALA A 129 12.17 -33.75 17.46
CA ALA A 129 12.47 -35.10 16.99
C ALA A 129 13.44 -35.82 17.94
N ALA A 130 14.53 -35.17 18.34
CA ALA A 130 15.48 -35.73 19.31
C ALA A 130 14.83 -35.99 20.69
N ALA A 131 13.92 -35.10 21.14
CA ALA A 131 13.17 -35.30 22.38
C ALA A 131 12.19 -36.48 22.26
N THR A 132 11.60 -36.69 21.07
CA THR A 132 10.71 -37.82 20.79
C THR A 132 11.48 -39.14 20.85
N ASP A 133 12.63 -39.23 20.18
CA ASP A 133 13.48 -40.43 20.18
C ASP A 133 13.93 -40.81 21.59
N LYS A 134 14.33 -39.82 22.41
CA LYS A 134 14.72 -40.05 23.81
C LYS A 134 13.50 -40.42 24.67
N GLY A 135 12.36 -39.78 24.46
CA GLY A 135 11.12 -40.09 25.14
C GLY A 135 10.65 -41.53 24.89
N GLU A 136 10.77 -42.02 23.66
CA GLU A 136 10.45 -43.41 23.30
C GLU A 136 11.39 -44.42 23.98
N GLN A 137 12.68 -44.11 24.07
CA GLN A 137 13.66 -44.94 24.79
C GLN A 137 13.36 -44.97 26.30
N ILE A 138 13.02 -43.84 26.93
CA ILE A 138 12.61 -43.80 28.34
C ILE A 138 11.32 -44.60 28.55
N ALA A 139 10.36 -44.43 27.64
CA ALA A 139 9.07 -45.10 27.67
C ALA A 139 9.20 -46.63 27.63
N ALA A 140 10.20 -47.18 26.95
CA ALA A 140 10.46 -48.62 26.89
C ALA A 140 10.81 -49.23 28.27
N ASP A 141 11.45 -48.44 29.15
CA ASP A 141 11.92 -48.85 30.47
C ASP A 141 11.02 -48.38 31.63
N GLY A 142 10.05 -47.50 31.33
CA GLY A 142 9.16 -46.86 32.28
C GLY A 142 7.85 -47.61 32.55
N THR A 143 7.13 -47.13 33.57
CA THR A 143 5.76 -47.59 33.86
C THR A 143 4.76 -47.14 32.77
N ALA A 144 3.55 -47.74 32.76
CA ALA A 144 2.48 -47.27 31.87
C ALA A 144 2.11 -45.78 32.09
N ALA A 145 2.18 -45.29 33.33
CA ALA A 145 1.91 -43.89 33.66
C ALA A 145 3.00 -42.95 33.10
N ASP A 146 4.26 -43.37 33.19
CA ASP A 146 5.41 -42.63 32.64
C ASP A 146 5.30 -42.52 31.11
N ARG A 147 4.98 -43.63 30.43
CA ARG A 147 4.73 -43.65 28.98
C ARG A 147 3.64 -42.68 28.55
N ASN A 148 2.50 -42.67 29.26
CA ASN A 148 1.40 -41.75 28.95
C ASN A 148 1.82 -40.30 29.14
N THR A 149 2.53 -39.99 30.22
CA THR A 149 3.01 -38.63 30.53
C THR A 149 3.97 -38.11 29.46
N ILE A 150 4.96 -38.91 29.06
CA ILE A 150 5.92 -38.56 28.01
C ILE A 150 5.20 -38.34 26.68
N THR A 151 4.28 -39.23 26.33
CA THR A 151 3.49 -39.14 25.09
C THR A 151 2.65 -37.86 25.06
N GLU A 152 1.94 -37.54 26.15
CA GLU A 152 1.13 -36.33 26.28
C GLU A 152 1.98 -35.06 26.17
N GLN A 153 3.15 -35.01 26.84
CA GLN A 153 4.06 -33.86 26.77
C GLN A 153 4.58 -33.62 25.35
N LEU A 154 5.08 -34.66 24.69
CA LEU A 154 5.59 -34.58 23.32
C LEU A 154 4.49 -34.20 22.32
N GLN A 155 3.29 -34.77 22.49
CA GLN A 155 2.14 -34.43 21.65
C GLN A 155 1.72 -32.97 21.84
N CYS A 156 1.72 -32.46 23.07
CA CYS A 156 1.43 -31.07 23.39
C CYS A 156 2.43 -30.12 22.71
N LEU A 157 3.74 -30.37 22.87
CA LEU A 157 4.78 -29.55 22.23
C LEU A 157 4.68 -29.61 20.71
N LYS A 158 4.44 -30.79 20.13
CA LYS A 158 4.24 -30.96 18.69
C LYS A 158 3.06 -30.12 18.18
N GLN A 159 1.94 -30.13 18.89
CA GLN A 159 0.78 -29.35 18.54
C GLN A 159 1.06 -27.85 18.61
N GLN A 160 1.72 -27.38 19.68
CA GLN A 160 2.08 -25.98 19.85
C GLN A 160 3.05 -25.50 18.77
N LEU A 161 4.09 -26.27 18.46
CA LEU A 161 5.08 -25.93 17.42
C LEU A 161 4.45 -25.91 16.02
N THR A 162 3.57 -26.88 15.73
CA THR A 162 2.82 -26.92 14.46
C THR A 162 1.87 -25.72 14.35
N ALA A 163 1.21 -25.33 15.45
CA ALA A 163 0.33 -24.16 15.48
C ALA A 163 1.13 -22.87 15.26
N LEU A 164 2.28 -22.73 15.92
CA LEU A 164 3.21 -21.60 15.75
C LEU A 164 3.66 -21.49 14.29
N ARG A 165 4.10 -22.60 13.70
CA ARG A 165 4.51 -22.66 12.29
C ARG A 165 3.39 -22.19 11.35
N ARG A 166 2.19 -22.73 11.51
CA ARG A 166 1.03 -22.35 10.69
C ARG A 166 0.66 -20.88 10.84
N ALA A 167 0.81 -20.32 12.04
CA ALA A 167 0.56 -18.90 12.28
C ALA A 167 1.59 -18.03 11.54
N VAL A 168 2.88 -18.38 11.65
CA VAL A 168 3.97 -17.70 10.94
C VAL A 168 3.82 -17.78 9.42
N GLU A 169 3.59 -18.97 8.87
CA GLU A 169 3.42 -19.16 7.42
C GLU A 169 2.21 -18.39 6.90
N ARG A 170 1.10 -18.36 7.64
CA ARG A 170 -0.09 -17.59 7.28
C ARG A 170 0.19 -16.08 7.26
N GLN A 171 0.84 -15.55 8.29
CA GLN A 171 1.17 -14.12 8.34
C GLN A 171 2.15 -13.74 7.23
N ARG A 172 3.19 -14.55 7.01
CA ARG A 172 4.12 -14.39 5.89
C ARG A 172 3.40 -14.35 4.55
N GLN A 173 2.47 -15.29 4.30
CA GLN A 173 1.70 -15.34 3.06
C GLN A 173 0.81 -14.10 2.88
N GLN A 174 0.23 -13.58 3.96
CA GLN A 174 -0.55 -12.34 3.93
C GLN A 174 0.32 -11.14 3.55
N HIS A 175 1.51 -11.02 4.14
CA HIS A 175 2.46 -9.97 3.79
C HIS A 175 2.99 -10.11 2.35
N GLU A 176 3.22 -11.33 1.85
CA GLU A 176 3.58 -11.56 0.44
C GLU A 176 2.48 -11.10 -0.53
N ALA A 177 1.22 -11.39 -0.21
CA ALA A 177 0.08 -10.92 -1.00
C ALA A 177 0.00 -9.39 -0.99
N ALA A 178 0.16 -8.74 0.18
CA ALA A 178 0.19 -7.29 0.30
C ALA A 178 1.36 -6.69 -0.52
N ALA A 179 2.55 -7.27 -0.45
CA ALA A 179 3.71 -6.82 -1.22
C ALA A 179 3.47 -6.92 -2.74
N ALA A 180 2.79 -7.98 -3.20
CA ALA A 180 2.42 -8.11 -4.62
C ALA A 180 1.42 -7.03 -5.05
N GLU A 181 0.42 -6.72 -4.21
CA GLU A 181 -0.51 -5.61 -4.48
C GLU A 181 0.20 -4.26 -4.45
N HIS A 182 1.17 -4.03 -3.56
CA HIS A 182 1.98 -2.81 -3.53
C HIS A 182 2.76 -2.62 -4.84
N ILE A 183 3.35 -3.69 -5.38
CA ILE A 183 4.07 -3.65 -6.66
C ILE A 183 3.10 -3.30 -7.80
N LYS A 184 1.93 -3.93 -7.83
CA LYS A 184 0.90 -3.66 -8.85
C LYS A 184 0.41 -2.22 -8.77
N LEU A 185 0.09 -1.74 -7.57
CA LEU A 185 -0.36 -0.37 -7.34
C LEU A 185 0.70 0.65 -7.74
N SER A 186 1.97 0.37 -7.45
CA SER A 186 3.10 1.20 -7.85
C SER A 186 3.19 1.34 -9.38
N ALA A 187 3.08 0.24 -10.12
CA ALA A 187 3.07 0.25 -11.59
C ALA A 187 1.84 0.97 -12.18
N GLU A 188 0.68 0.82 -11.54
CA GLU A 188 -0.54 1.55 -11.93
C GLU A 188 -0.37 3.06 -11.71
N LEU A 189 0.22 3.47 -10.57
CA LEU A 189 0.54 4.87 -10.29
C LEU A 189 1.55 5.43 -11.26
N ASP A 190 2.61 4.69 -11.63
CA ASP A 190 3.58 5.12 -12.63
C ASP A 190 2.89 5.47 -13.95
N THR A 191 1.98 4.61 -14.41
CA THR A 191 1.20 4.84 -15.64
C THR A 191 0.31 6.10 -15.52
N VAL A 192 -0.28 6.33 -14.35
CA VAL A 192 -1.14 7.50 -14.10
C VAL A 192 -0.31 8.78 -14.05
N LEU A 193 0.81 8.76 -13.32
CA LEU A 193 1.72 9.89 -13.17
C LEU A 193 2.34 10.30 -14.50
N GLU A 194 2.82 9.33 -15.30
CA GLU A 194 3.37 9.60 -16.63
C GLU A 194 2.35 10.32 -17.53
N TRP A 195 1.10 9.83 -17.55
CA TRP A 195 0.05 10.46 -18.33
C TRP A 195 -0.25 11.88 -17.82
N LEU A 196 -0.43 12.07 -16.51
CA LEU A 196 -0.73 13.38 -15.93
C LEU A 196 0.39 14.39 -16.19
N HIS A 197 1.65 14.00 -16.04
CA HIS A 197 2.80 14.89 -16.33
C HIS A 197 2.89 15.24 -17.81
N SER A 198 2.63 14.28 -18.71
CA SER A 198 2.65 14.56 -20.15
C SER A 198 1.57 15.57 -20.60
N HIS A 199 0.47 15.70 -19.84
CA HIS A 199 -0.61 16.66 -20.12
C HIS A 199 -0.59 17.89 -19.22
N GLU A 200 0.30 17.96 -18.22
CA GLU A 200 0.36 19.04 -17.25
C GLU A 200 0.64 20.41 -17.90
N ALA A 201 1.54 20.44 -18.89
CA ALA A 201 1.83 21.66 -19.65
C ALA A 201 0.61 22.14 -20.44
N GLU A 202 -0.18 21.22 -20.99
CA GLU A 202 -1.40 21.56 -21.71
C GLU A 202 -2.45 22.12 -20.74
N VAL A 203 -2.67 21.48 -19.60
CA VAL A 203 -3.60 21.95 -18.55
C VAL A 203 -3.29 23.39 -18.13
N LYS A 204 -2.01 23.73 -17.96
CA LYS A 204 -1.54 25.07 -17.54
C LYS A 204 -1.46 26.08 -18.69
N SER A 205 -1.63 25.63 -19.94
CA SER A 205 -1.48 26.50 -21.10
C SER A 205 -2.68 27.45 -21.27
N ARG A 206 -2.38 28.62 -21.84
CA ARG A 206 -3.40 29.56 -22.32
C ARG A 206 -3.34 29.56 -23.85
N PRO A 207 -4.30 28.92 -24.55
CA PRO A 207 -4.25 28.80 -25.99
C PRO A 207 -4.39 30.17 -26.65
N VAL A 208 -3.71 30.35 -27.78
CA VAL A 208 -3.88 31.54 -28.62
C VAL A 208 -5.19 31.41 -29.41
N LEU A 209 -5.95 32.50 -29.46
CA LEU A 209 -7.30 32.56 -30.01
C LEU A 209 -7.35 33.49 -31.23
N SER A 210 -8.36 33.36 -32.08
CA SER A 210 -8.62 34.32 -33.18
C SER A 210 -9.63 35.38 -32.74
N ILE A 211 -9.88 36.39 -33.57
CA ILE A 211 -10.92 37.41 -33.32
C ILE A 211 -12.31 36.76 -33.26
N ASP A 212 -12.53 35.66 -33.97
CA ASP A 212 -13.85 35.04 -34.11
C ASP A 212 -14.25 34.20 -32.88
N VAL A 213 -15.52 34.29 -32.50
CA VAL A 213 -16.11 33.56 -31.36
C VAL A 213 -15.95 32.03 -31.52
N SER A 214 -16.04 31.51 -32.76
CA SER A 214 -15.94 30.08 -33.04
C SER A 214 -14.57 29.49 -32.66
N SER A 215 -13.50 30.29 -32.69
CA SER A 215 -12.17 29.82 -32.26
C SER A 215 -12.14 29.49 -30.78
N VAL A 216 -12.80 30.31 -29.95
CA VAL A 216 -12.90 30.09 -28.51
C VAL A 216 -13.82 28.93 -28.21
N GLN A 217 -14.93 28.80 -28.93
CA GLN A 217 -15.84 27.66 -28.78
C GLN A 217 -15.13 26.33 -29.07
N ARG A 218 -14.27 26.27 -30.09
CA ARG A 218 -13.45 25.09 -30.38
C ARG A 218 -12.47 24.77 -29.25
N GLU A 219 -11.80 25.77 -28.68
CA GLU A 219 -10.89 25.56 -27.55
C GLU A 219 -11.63 25.23 -26.24
N GLN A 220 -12.86 25.72 -26.05
CA GLN A 220 -13.74 25.31 -24.96
C GLN A 220 -14.11 23.84 -25.07
N GLU A 221 -14.40 23.34 -26.27
CA GLU A 221 -14.73 21.92 -26.45
C GLU A 221 -13.52 21.02 -26.16
N LYS A 222 -12.34 21.36 -26.72
CA LYS A 222 -11.08 20.67 -26.38
C LYS A 222 -10.78 20.69 -24.88
N HIS A 223 -11.03 21.83 -24.23
CA HIS A 223 -10.84 21.93 -22.78
C HIS A 223 -11.77 21.01 -21.99
N LYS A 224 -13.05 20.88 -22.40
CA LYS A 224 -13.97 19.93 -21.76
C LYS A 224 -13.50 18.49 -21.89
N GLU A 225 -13.02 18.10 -23.08
CA GLU A 225 -12.44 16.77 -23.33
C GLU A 225 -11.23 16.53 -22.42
N LEU A 226 -10.26 17.46 -22.41
CA LEU A 226 -9.09 17.38 -21.54
C LEU A 226 -9.47 17.31 -20.05
N ALA A 227 -10.42 18.13 -19.60
CA ALA A 227 -10.85 18.15 -18.20
C ALA A 227 -11.51 16.81 -17.81
N ALA A 228 -12.32 16.23 -18.69
CA ALA A 228 -12.93 14.92 -18.47
C ALA A 228 -11.87 13.81 -18.39
N GLU A 229 -10.88 13.82 -19.29
CA GLU A 229 -9.78 12.86 -19.26
C GLU A 229 -8.94 12.99 -17.99
N VAL A 230 -8.53 14.21 -17.63
CA VAL A 230 -7.78 14.45 -16.39
C VAL A 230 -8.55 13.94 -15.17
N GLU A 231 -9.86 14.19 -15.08
CA GLU A 231 -10.67 13.72 -13.96
C GLU A 231 -10.74 12.18 -13.87
N VAL A 232 -10.72 11.46 -14.99
CA VAL A 232 -10.61 9.99 -15.00
C VAL A 232 -9.31 9.53 -14.33
N TYR A 233 -8.19 10.16 -14.63
CA TYR A 233 -6.90 9.82 -14.03
C TYR A 233 -6.82 10.25 -12.56
N LEU A 234 -7.36 11.42 -12.21
CA LEU A 234 -7.45 11.86 -10.82
C LEU A 234 -8.34 10.94 -9.97
N ALA A 235 -9.42 10.40 -10.54
CA ALA A 235 -10.24 9.40 -9.86
C ALA A 235 -9.47 8.11 -9.56
N ARG A 236 -8.57 7.68 -10.45
CA ARG A 236 -7.66 6.54 -10.21
C ARG A 236 -6.68 6.82 -9.07
N VAL A 237 -6.14 8.04 -8.99
CA VAL A 237 -5.32 8.47 -7.85
C VAL A 237 -6.10 8.37 -6.53
N ARG A 238 -7.34 8.86 -6.49
CA ARG A 238 -8.20 8.76 -5.29
C ARG A 238 -8.47 7.31 -4.89
N ALA A 239 -8.71 6.43 -5.87
CA ALA A 239 -8.89 5.01 -5.62
C ALA A 239 -7.62 4.35 -5.05
N ALA A 240 -6.45 4.70 -5.59
CA ALA A 240 -5.16 4.25 -5.08
C ALA A 240 -4.95 4.69 -3.62
N GLN A 241 -5.21 5.96 -3.30
CA GLN A 241 -5.13 6.48 -1.93
C GLN A 241 -6.04 5.72 -0.96
N GLU A 242 -7.30 5.47 -1.34
CA GLU A 242 -8.25 4.79 -0.47
C GLU A 242 -7.82 3.33 -0.22
N SER A 243 -7.25 2.66 -1.22
CA SER A 243 -6.81 1.26 -1.09
C SER A 243 -5.73 1.05 -0.02
N VAL A 244 -4.89 2.06 0.23
CA VAL A 244 -3.78 2.00 1.20
C VAL A 244 -4.02 2.83 2.47
N ARG A 245 -5.20 3.44 2.61
CA ARG A 245 -5.49 4.43 3.67
C ARG A 245 -5.28 3.91 5.09
N HIS A 246 -5.52 2.62 5.30
CA HIS A 246 -5.43 1.95 6.60
C HIS A 246 -4.21 1.03 6.70
N GLU A 247 -3.34 1.03 5.69
CA GLU A 247 -2.14 0.21 5.70
C GLU A 247 -0.98 0.92 6.39
N GLU A 248 -0.33 0.19 7.30
CA GLU A 248 0.90 0.63 7.96
C GLU A 248 2.10 -0.06 7.32
N GLY A 249 3.24 0.62 7.24
CA GLY A 249 4.48 0.04 6.70
C GLY A 249 4.53 -0.05 5.18
N LEU A 250 3.94 0.93 4.49
CA LEU A 250 4.05 1.06 3.03
C LEU A 250 5.53 1.16 2.59
N PRO A 251 5.88 0.59 1.42
CA PRO A 251 7.20 0.78 0.83
C PRO A 251 7.49 2.27 0.57
N GLY A 252 8.72 2.70 0.83
CA GLY A 252 9.13 4.11 0.64
C GLY A 252 8.85 4.61 -0.79
N GLU A 253 9.20 3.82 -1.80
CA GLU A 253 8.94 4.16 -3.20
C GLU A 253 7.45 4.32 -3.53
N LEU A 254 6.57 3.54 -2.90
CA LEU A 254 5.12 3.66 -3.08
C LEU A 254 4.60 4.92 -2.37
N SER A 255 5.13 5.21 -1.17
CA SER A 255 4.81 6.43 -0.43
C SER A 255 5.19 7.69 -1.20
N GLU A 256 6.34 7.70 -1.87
CA GLU A 256 6.80 8.82 -2.70
C GLU A 256 5.86 9.05 -3.89
N ARG A 257 5.53 8.00 -4.64
CA ARG A 257 4.57 8.06 -5.76
C ARG A 257 3.20 8.55 -5.32
N LEU A 258 2.69 8.07 -4.19
CA LEU A 258 1.43 8.54 -3.64
C LEU A 258 1.50 10.02 -3.26
N SER A 259 2.61 10.47 -2.66
CA SER A 259 2.80 11.88 -2.34
C SER A 259 2.80 12.76 -3.59
N GLU A 260 3.49 12.34 -4.65
CA GLU A 260 3.49 13.04 -5.95
C GLU A 260 2.10 13.07 -6.58
N ALA A 261 1.41 11.93 -6.63
CA ALA A 261 0.05 11.84 -7.14
C ALA A 261 -0.91 12.77 -6.37
N ASN A 262 -0.73 12.90 -5.05
CA ASN A 262 -1.52 13.80 -4.21
C ASN A 262 -1.25 15.28 -4.49
N MET A 263 -0.01 15.62 -4.84
CA MET A 263 0.33 16.97 -5.31
C MET A 263 -0.42 17.28 -6.61
N LEU A 264 -0.46 16.36 -7.57
CA LEU A 264 -1.22 16.54 -8.81
C LEU A 264 -2.73 16.63 -8.56
N LEU A 265 -3.25 15.82 -7.62
CA LEU A 265 -4.66 15.82 -7.22
C LEU A 265 -5.12 17.18 -6.69
N THR A 266 -4.23 17.93 -6.05
CA THR A 266 -4.53 19.26 -5.49
C THR A 266 -4.22 20.41 -6.45
N THR A 267 -3.31 20.21 -7.40
CA THR A 267 -2.83 21.28 -8.29
C THR A 267 -3.51 21.32 -9.65
N LEU A 268 -3.87 20.18 -10.25
CA LEU A 268 -4.48 20.16 -11.58
C LEU A 268 -5.92 20.70 -11.62
N PRO A 269 -6.82 20.38 -10.66
CA PRO A 269 -8.18 20.93 -10.67
C PRO A 269 -8.26 22.47 -10.70
N PRO A 270 -7.53 23.23 -9.85
CA PRO A 270 -7.57 24.69 -9.92
C PRO A 270 -6.99 25.23 -11.23
N GLN A 271 -5.98 24.56 -11.83
CA GLN A 271 -5.41 24.98 -13.11
C GLN A 271 -6.41 24.78 -14.26
N LEU A 272 -7.14 23.66 -14.28
CA LEU A 272 -8.25 23.44 -15.22
C LEU A 272 -9.33 24.51 -15.06
N GLN A 273 -9.69 24.86 -13.82
CA GLN A 273 -10.66 25.92 -13.55
C GLN A 273 -10.17 27.30 -14.03
N GLU A 274 -8.89 27.60 -13.86
CA GLU A 274 -8.29 28.85 -14.35
C GLU A 274 -8.31 28.91 -15.88
N ARG A 275 -7.98 27.80 -16.57
CA ARG A 275 -8.08 27.70 -18.03
C ARG A 275 -9.52 27.83 -18.52
N ALA A 276 -10.49 27.20 -17.84
CA ALA A 276 -11.92 27.34 -18.15
C ALA A 276 -12.35 28.81 -18.08
N LYS A 277 -12.01 29.48 -16.97
CA LYS A 277 -12.31 30.90 -16.76
C LYS A 277 -11.69 31.78 -17.85
N TYR A 278 -10.43 31.54 -18.19
CA TYR A 278 -9.75 32.25 -19.28
C TYR A 278 -10.53 32.14 -20.60
N LEU A 279 -11.01 30.94 -20.96
CA LEU A 279 -11.77 30.73 -22.18
C LEU A 279 -13.16 31.38 -22.13
N ASP A 280 -13.84 31.30 -20.99
CA ASP A 280 -15.16 31.93 -20.80
C ASP A 280 -15.10 33.46 -20.88
N ASP A 281 -14.11 34.08 -20.22
CA ASP A 281 -13.88 35.52 -20.31
C ASP A 281 -13.58 35.93 -21.76
N ASN A 282 -12.73 35.16 -22.46
CA ASN A 282 -12.39 35.44 -23.86
C ASN A 282 -13.54 35.26 -24.84
N LYS A 283 -14.47 34.35 -24.57
CA LYS A 283 -15.69 34.20 -25.34
C LYS A 283 -16.57 35.43 -25.16
N ARG A 284 -16.79 35.85 -23.91
CA ARG A 284 -17.58 37.05 -23.59
C ARG A 284 -17.02 38.28 -24.30
N TYR A 285 -15.70 38.49 -24.27
CA TYR A 285 -15.07 39.64 -24.94
C TYR A 285 -15.36 39.70 -26.44
N ARG A 286 -15.38 38.54 -27.12
CA ARG A 286 -15.66 38.46 -28.56
C ARG A 286 -17.15 38.66 -28.88
N GLU A 287 -18.02 38.11 -28.05
CA GLU A 287 -19.47 38.32 -28.18
C GLU A 287 -19.83 39.79 -27.96
N GLU A 288 -19.24 40.44 -26.94
CA GLU A 288 -19.39 41.88 -26.69
C GLU A 288 -18.88 42.71 -27.86
N TYR A 289 -17.67 42.41 -28.37
CA TYR A 289 -17.10 43.09 -29.53
C TYR A 289 -18.03 42.97 -30.75
N GLN A 290 -18.51 41.76 -31.04
CA GLN A 290 -19.42 41.52 -32.17
C GLN A 290 -20.71 42.33 -32.04
N VAL A 291 -21.35 42.33 -30.86
CA VAL A 291 -22.59 43.10 -30.61
C VAL A 291 -22.35 44.61 -30.79
N LEU A 292 -21.22 45.15 -30.33
CA LEU A 292 -20.90 46.57 -30.51
C LEU A 292 -20.66 46.91 -31.99
N VAL A 293 -19.98 46.04 -32.72
CA VAL A 293 -19.75 46.19 -34.17
C VAL A 293 -21.06 46.10 -34.95
N GLU A 294 -21.96 45.18 -34.60
CA GLU A 294 -23.29 45.06 -35.21
C GLU A 294 -24.15 46.31 -34.96
N LYS A 295 -24.10 46.89 -33.74
CA LYS A 295 -24.77 48.16 -33.43
C LYS A 295 -24.28 49.30 -34.33
N LEU A 296 -22.98 49.39 -34.58
CA LEU A 296 -22.42 50.38 -35.50
C LEU A 296 -22.95 50.17 -36.93
N HIS A 297 -22.88 48.94 -37.44
CA HIS A 297 -23.34 48.65 -38.81
C HIS A 297 -24.85 48.91 -38.98
N ALA A 298 -25.66 48.59 -37.97
CA ALA A 298 -27.09 48.90 -38.00
C ALA A 298 -27.35 50.41 -38.07
N TRP A 299 -26.66 51.20 -37.24
CA TRP A 299 -26.77 52.67 -37.29
C TRP A 299 -26.28 53.24 -38.62
N VAL A 300 -25.16 52.74 -39.15
CA VAL A 300 -24.64 53.17 -40.45
C VAL A 300 -25.62 52.83 -41.58
N GLY A 301 -26.23 51.64 -41.57
CA GLY A 301 -27.22 51.27 -42.58
C GLY A 301 -28.48 52.13 -42.54
N GLU A 302 -28.95 52.50 -41.34
CA GLU A 302 -30.07 53.45 -41.20
C GLU A 302 -29.68 54.86 -41.65
N ALA A 303 -28.47 55.31 -41.31
CA ALA A 303 -27.93 56.59 -41.74
C ALA A 303 -27.83 56.65 -43.28
N GLU A 304 -27.22 55.66 -43.92
CA GLU A 304 -27.12 55.55 -45.38
C GLU A 304 -28.52 55.55 -46.01
N GLY A 305 -29.48 54.79 -45.48
CA GLY A 305 -30.86 54.80 -45.97
C GLY A 305 -31.53 56.18 -45.93
N LYS A 306 -31.32 56.94 -44.84
CA LYS A 306 -31.84 58.32 -44.70
C LYS A 306 -31.15 59.31 -45.63
N LEU A 307 -29.85 59.15 -45.88
CA LEU A 307 -29.08 60.02 -46.78
C LEU A 307 -29.42 59.77 -48.26
N GLU A 308 -29.80 58.55 -48.60
CA GLU A 308 -30.19 58.16 -49.95
C GLU A 308 -31.64 58.52 -50.29
N ALA A 309 -32.51 58.76 -49.30
CA ALA A 309 -33.94 59.02 -49.47
C ALA A 309 -34.28 60.23 -50.36
N GLY A 310 -33.34 61.17 -50.55
CA GLY A 310 -33.51 62.34 -51.42
C GLY A 310 -33.07 62.16 -52.88
N LYS A 311 -32.54 60.99 -53.27
CA LYS A 311 -31.97 60.79 -54.63
C LYS A 311 -33.00 60.72 -55.75
N ASP A 312 -34.22 60.28 -55.46
CA ASP A 312 -35.30 60.10 -56.45
C ASP A 312 -36.25 61.32 -56.54
N GLY A 313 -35.93 62.41 -55.84
CA GLY A 313 -36.71 63.65 -55.82
C GLY A 313 -37.07 64.08 -54.40
N VAL A 314 -37.37 65.38 -54.22
CA VAL A 314 -37.75 65.95 -52.92
C VAL A 314 -39.27 66.02 -52.84
N ASP A 315 -39.85 65.39 -51.82
CA ASP A 315 -41.26 65.56 -51.48
C ASP A 315 -41.46 66.87 -50.71
N PHE A 316 -41.81 67.93 -51.44
CA PHE A 316 -42.04 69.25 -50.85
C PHE A 316 -43.24 69.30 -49.89
N GLU A 317 -44.16 68.33 -49.95
CA GLU A 317 -45.32 68.27 -49.04
C GLU A 317 -44.88 67.80 -47.65
N ASN A 318 -43.92 66.87 -47.58
CA ASN A 318 -43.42 66.28 -46.34
C ASN A 318 -42.03 66.79 -45.89
N ILE A 319 -41.40 67.71 -46.64
CA ILE A 319 -40.04 68.20 -46.41
C ILE A 319 -39.74 68.66 -44.97
N ALA A 320 -40.71 69.26 -44.28
CA ALA A 320 -40.54 69.71 -42.91
C ALA A 320 -40.44 68.53 -41.92
N HIS A 321 -41.23 67.48 -42.16
CA HIS A 321 -41.18 66.25 -41.38
C HIS A 321 -39.89 65.48 -41.66
N ASP A 322 -39.52 65.33 -42.94
CA ASP A 322 -38.29 64.63 -43.33
C ASP A 322 -37.04 65.31 -42.74
N LEU A 323 -37.01 66.65 -42.75
CA LEU A 323 -35.91 67.42 -42.15
C LEU A 323 -35.84 67.25 -40.63
N GLU A 324 -36.99 67.19 -39.95
CA GLU A 324 -37.04 66.99 -38.49
C GLU A 324 -36.60 65.57 -38.13
N ASP A 325 -37.07 64.56 -38.87
CA ASP A 325 -36.69 63.16 -38.70
C ASP A 325 -35.20 62.91 -38.99
N HIS A 326 -34.62 63.65 -39.95
CA HIS A 326 -33.18 63.65 -40.22
C HIS A 326 -32.41 64.25 -39.04
N LYS A 327 -32.79 65.44 -38.56
CA LYS A 327 -32.16 66.08 -37.39
C LYS A 327 -32.26 65.21 -36.15
N LEU A 328 -33.42 64.60 -35.91
CA LEU A 328 -33.63 63.74 -34.75
C LEU A 328 -32.70 62.53 -34.78
N PHE A 329 -32.57 61.86 -35.93
CA PHE A 329 -31.68 60.72 -36.09
C PHE A 329 -30.21 61.11 -35.87
N PHE A 330 -29.72 62.14 -36.57
CA PHE A 330 -28.33 62.57 -36.45
C PHE A 330 -27.99 63.28 -35.12
N SER A 331 -28.97 63.64 -34.30
CA SER A 331 -28.72 64.05 -32.91
C SER A 331 -28.04 62.96 -32.06
N SER A 332 -28.14 61.70 -32.49
CA SER A 332 -27.45 60.55 -31.87
C SER A 332 -25.95 60.44 -32.22
N GLU A 333 -25.42 61.33 -33.07
CA GLU A 333 -24.02 61.33 -33.49
C GLU A 333 -22.99 61.21 -32.32
N PRO A 334 -23.13 61.95 -31.19
CA PRO A 334 -22.17 61.84 -30.10
C PRO A 334 -22.10 60.43 -29.53
N THR A 335 -23.24 59.75 -29.42
CA THR A 335 -23.35 58.39 -28.89
C THR A 335 -22.69 57.38 -29.82
N ILE A 336 -22.85 57.52 -31.15
CA ILE A 336 -22.19 56.61 -32.08
C ILE A 336 -20.68 56.86 -32.17
N ARG A 337 -20.23 58.12 -32.01
CA ARG A 337 -18.80 58.44 -31.88
C ARG A 337 -18.19 57.81 -30.63
N GLU A 338 -18.90 57.83 -29.51
CA GLU A 338 -18.50 57.16 -28.27
C GLU A 338 -18.45 55.64 -28.43
N LEU A 339 -19.45 55.04 -29.10
CA LEU A 339 -19.48 53.61 -29.41
C LEU A 339 -18.19 53.17 -30.11
N VAL A 340 -17.76 53.88 -31.16
CA VAL A 340 -16.57 53.52 -31.92
C VAL A 340 -15.27 53.84 -31.16
N SER A 341 -15.15 55.05 -30.64
CA SER A 341 -13.87 55.52 -30.06
C SER A 341 -13.58 54.96 -28.67
N GLN A 342 -14.61 54.56 -27.91
CA GLN A 342 -14.45 54.07 -26.55
C GLN A 342 -14.88 52.61 -26.41
N GLN A 343 -16.14 52.28 -26.73
CA GLN A 343 -16.68 50.95 -26.40
C GLN A 343 -16.07 49.84 -27.26
N ILE A 344 -16.07 50.01 -28.59
CA ILE A 344 -15.45 49.06 -29.53
C ILE A 344 -13.94 48.95 -29.28
N GLN A 345 -13.27 50.08 -29.03
CA GLN A 345 -11.84 50.09 -28.72
C GLN A 345 -11.52 49.36 -27.41
N ALA A 346 -12.29 49.60 -26.35
CA ALA A 346 -12.11 48.94 -25.06
C ALA A 346 -12.32 47.43 -25.17
N SER A 347 -13.40 46.99 -25.83
CA SER A 347 -13.70 45.57 -26.03
C SER A 347 -12.59 44.84 -26.81
N ALA A 348 -12.05 45.49 -27.84
CA ALA A 348 -10.91 44.96 -28.59
C ALA A 348 -9.60 44.90 -27.77
N ASN A 349 -9.38 45.84 -26.85
CA ASN A 349 -8.23 45.81 -25.94
C ASN A 349 -8.30 44.61 -24.99
N GLU A 350 -9.49 44.21 -24.54
CA GLU A 350 -9.68 43.01 -23.71
C GLU A 350 -9.33 41.72 -24.47
N MET A 351 -9.63 41.67 -25.78
CA MET A 351 -9.28 40.52 -26.63
C MET A 351 -7.78 40.43 -26.93
N TRP A 352 -7.10 41.57 -27.00
CA TRP A 352 -5.72 41.71 -27.50
C TRP A 352 -4.70 40.70 -26.94
N PRO A 353 -4.64 40.42 -25.62
CA PRO A 353 -3.62 39.53 -25.06
C PRO A 353 -3.78 38.06 -25.48
N SER A 354 -4.96 37.68 -25.96
CA SER A 354 -5.25 36.30 -26.40
C SER A 354 -4.93 36.04 -27.87
N LEU A 355 -4.67 37.09 -28.64
CA LEU A 355 -4.54 37.02 -30.09
C LEU A 355 -3.11 36.70 -30.52
N SER A 356 -2.98 36.01 -31.65
CA SER A 356 -1.71 35.89 -32.36
C SER A 356 -1.29 37.25 -32.94
N ALA A 357 -0.01 37.42 -33.27
CA ALA A 357 0.49 38.64 -33.89
C ALA A 357 -0.27 39.00 -35.19
N THR A 358 -0.61 38.01 -36.00
CA THR A 358 -1.39 38.21 -37.24
C THR A 358 -2.82 38.66 -36.96
N GLU A 359 -3.45 38.10 -35.94
CA GLU A 359 -4.81 38.48 -35.52
C GLU A 359 -4.84 39.87 -34.86
N GLN A 360 -3.77 40.26 -34.15
CA GLN A 360 -3.63 41.62 -33.61
C GLN A 360 -3.55 42.67 -34.73
N GLU A 361 -2.80 42.38 -35.80
CA GLU A 361 -2.76 43.23 -36.99
C GLU A 361 -4.12 43.32 -37.68
N GLU A 362 -4.82 42.19 -37.84
CA GLU A 362 -6.16 42.17 -38.44
C GLU A 362 -7.17 42.96 -37.59
N LEU A 363 -7.14 42.83 -36.27
CA LEU A 363 -8.01 43.57 -35.37
C LEU A 363 -7.75 45.08 -35.47
N SER A 364 -6.49 45.49 -35.55
CA SER A 364 -6.10 46.90 -35.75
C SER A 364 -6.63 47.45 -37.07
N LEU A 365 -6.52 46.69 -38.16
CA LEU A 365 -7.06 47.06 -39.46
C LEU A 365 -8.59 47.15 -39.42
N LYS A 366 -9.27 46.23 -38.74
CA LYS A 366 -10.73 46.29 -38.55
C LYS A 366 -11.12 47.56 -37.79
N GLN A 367 -10.45 47.90 -36.69
CA GLN A 367 -10.74 49.14 -35.94
C GLN A 367 -10.58 50.41 -36.80
N GLN A 368 -9.51 50.50 -37.59
CA GLN A 368 -9.29 51.60 -38.52
C GLN A 368 -10.43 51.70 -39.55
N ARG A 369 -10.87 50.56 -40.10
CA ARG A 369 -12.00 50.51 -41.05
C ARG A 369 -13.30 50.99 -40.43
N LEU A 370 -13.64 50.56 -39.20
CA LEU A 370 -14.85 51.00 -38.49
C LEU A 370 -14.83 52.51 -38.23
N THR A 371 -13.66 53.05 -37.87
CA THR A 371 -13.48 54.49 -37.68
C THR A 371 -13.68 55.27 -38.98
N GLN A 372 -13.12 54.77 -40.08
CA GLN A 372 -13.27 55.38 -41.39
C GLN A 372 -14.71 55.26 -41.93
N LEU A 373 -15.38 54.13 -41.68
CA LEU A 373 -16.79 53.92 -42.04
C LEU A 373 -17.68 54.98 -41.38
N LEU A 374 -17.55 55.17 -40.06
CA LEU A 374 -18.31 56.19 -39.35
C LEU A 374 -18.00 57.60 -39.89
N LYS A 375 -16.72 57.91 -40.11
CA LYS A 375 -16.29 59.21 -40.64
C LYS A 375 -16.89 59.48 -42.02
N ASN A 376 -16.89 58.48 -42.91
CA ASN A 376 -17.46 58.61 -44.24
C ASN A 376 -18.97 58.85 -44.19
N THR A 377 -19.67 58.09 -43.35
CA THR A 377 -21.13 58.21 -43.17
C THR A 377 -21.50 59.61 -42.68
N LEU A 378 -20.79 60.13 -41.68
CA LEU A 378 -21.03 61.46 -41.11
C LEU A 378 -20.64 62.61 -42.05
N ASN A 379 -19.73 62.40 -43.00
CA ASN A 379 -19.40 63.43 -44.00
C ASN A 379 -20.45 63.57 -45.10
N LEU A 380 -21.35 62.58 -45.23
CA LEU A 380 -22.45 62.58 -46.19
C LEU A 380 -23.74 63.14 -45.60
N ALA A 381 -23.83 63.18 -44.25
CA ALA A 381 -24.92 63.78 -43.47
C ALA A 381 -24.79 65.29 -43.31
#